data_AF-A0A5C5V2X4-F1
#
_entry.id   AF-A0A5C5V2X4-F1
#
_cell.length_a   1.000
_cell.length_b   1.000
_cell.length_c   1.000
_cell.angle_alpha   90.00
_cell.angle_beta   90.00
_cell.angle_gamma   90.00
#
_symmetry.space_group_name_H-M   'P 1'
#
loop_
_entity.id
_entity.type
_entity.pdbx_description
1 polymer ?
#
loop_
_entity_poly.entity_id
_entity_poly.type
_entity_poly.pdbx_seq_one_letter_code
_entity_poly.pdbx_strand_id
1 'polypeptide(L)' 'MAEPISFSDSTIARIADAKLQAAIEEGQFDNLPGLGKPLPLIDEPYDPGWWVRRKLKREELAMRLTPD' A
#
# COMPACT_ATOMS: atom_id res chain seq x y z
N MET A 1 -13.23 22.06 -26.63
CA MET A 1 -13.13 20.84 -25.82
C MET A 1 -11.68 20.76 -25.36
N ALA A 2 -11.41 20.72 -24.06
CA ALA A 2 -10.04 20.61 -23.54
C ALA A 2 -9.62 19.14 -23.53
N GLU A 3 -8.47 18.80 -24.10
CA GLU A 3 -7.94 17.45 -24.02
C GLU A 3 -7.49 17.14 -22.59
N PRO A 4 -7.73 15.92 -22.07
CA PRO A 4 -7.23 15.53 -20.76
C PRO A 4 -5.70 15.52 -20.78
N ILE A 5 -5.08 16.10 -19.74
CA ILE A 5 -3.63 16.03 -19.54
C ILE A 5 -3.24 14.55 -19.43
N SER A 6 -2.74 13.98 -20.51
CA SER A 6 -2.20 12.62 -20.54
C SER A 6 -0.73 12.69 -20.14
N PHE A 7 -0.42 12.26 -18.91
CA PHE A 7 0.96 12.01 -18.53
C PHE A 7 1.39 10.67 -19.14
N SER A 8 2.53 10.63 -19.82
CA SER A 8 3.12 9.36 -20.25
C SER A 8 3.49 8.52 -19.03
N ASP A 9 3.39 7.20 -19.13
CA ASP A 9 3.82 6.26 -18.08
C ASP A 9 5.27 6.55 -17.62
N SER A 10 6.13 6.98 -18.55
CA SER A 10 7.50 7.38 -18.27
C SER A 10 7.64 8.64 -17.40
N THR A 11 6.69 9.57 -17.45
CA THR A 11 6.71 10.78 -16.63
C THR A 11 6.32 10.47 -15.18
N ILE A 12 5.29 9.64 -14.99
CA ILE A 12 4.87 9.19 -13.66
C ILE A 12 5.97 8.39 -12.98
N ALA A 13 6.62 7.47 -13.70
CA ALA A 13 7.75 6.69 -13.19
C ALA A 13 8.88 7.61 -12.67
N ARG A 14 9.30 8.59 -13.48
CA ARG A 14 10.37 9.54 -13.08
C ARG A 14 10.01 10.36 -11.83
N ILE A 15 8.76 10.80 -11.71
CA ILE A 15 8.31 11.54 -10.54
C ILE A 15 8.28 10.63 -9.31
N ALA A 16 7.83 9.38 -9.47
CA ALA A 16 7.82 8.41 -8.40
C ALA A 16 9.24 8.12 -7.89
N ASP A 17 10.19 7.88 -8.79
CA ASP A 17 11.60 7.63 -8.45
C ASP A 17 12.22 8.81 -7.70
N ALA A 18 12.00 10.04 -8.18
CA ALA A 18 12.52 11.24 -7.53
C ALA A 18 11.97 11.42 -6.10
N LYS A 19 10.66 11.15 -5.91
CA LYS A 19 10.02 11.20 -4.59
C LYS A 19 10.54 10.12 -3.66
N LEU A 20 10.74 8.91 -4.17
CA LEU A 20 11.27 7.79 -3.39
C LEU A 20 12.68 8.10 -2.89
N GLN A 21 13.55 8.59 -3.77
CA GLN A 21 14.92 8.94 -3.42
C GLN A 21 14.98 10.03 -2.34
N ALA A 22 14.19 11.10 -2.48
CA ALA A 22 14.11 12.15 -1.46
C ALA A 22 13.65 11.60 -0.10
N ALA A 23 12.62 10.76 -0.07
CA ALA A 23 12.12 10.16 1.16
C ALA A 23 13.14 9.22 1.83
N ILE A 24 13.98 8.52 1.04
CA ILE A 24 15.09 7.71 1.54
C ILE A 24 16.17 8.61 2.17
N GLU A 25 16.58 9.67 1.46
CA GLU A 25 17.61 10.61 1.95
C GLU A 25 17.18 11.32 3.24
N GLU A 26 15.89 11.62 3.38
CA GLU A 26 15.30 12.20 4.59
C GLU A 26 15.12 11.19 5.73
N GLY A 27 15.40 9.89 5.51
CA GLY A 27 15.21 8.85 6.52
C GLY A 27 13.74 8.58 6.86
N GLN A 28 12.80 8.91 5.96
CA GLN A 28 11.36 8.71 6.22
C GLN A 28 10.98 7.23 6.44
N PHE A 29 11.86 6.30 6.06
CA PHE A 29 11.69 4.86 6.22
C PHE A 29 12.48 4.26 7.40
N ASP A 30 13.23 5.06 8.17
CA ASP A 30 14.13 4.55 9.22
C ASP A 30 13.39 4.04 10.46
N ASN A 31 12.15 4.49 10.68
CA ASN A 31 11.33 4.14 11.86
C ASN A 31 9.95 3.63 11.47
N LEU A 32 9.88 2.75 10.47
CA LEU A 32 8.61 2.17 10.03
C LEU A 32 7.94 1.35 11.15
N PRO A 33 6.61 1.46 11.31
CA PRO A 33 5.87 0.59 12.22
C PRO A 33 6.10 -0.89 11.86
N GLY A 34 6.76 -1.61 12.77
CA GLY A 34 7.07 -3.03 12.56
C GLY A 34 8.52 -3.32 12.14
N LEU A 35 9.36 -2.29 11.92
CA LEU A 35 10.78 -2.49 11.65
C LEU A 35 11.43 -3.32 12.78
N GLY A 36 12.11 -4.40 12.40
CA GLY A 36 12.76 -5.33 13.32
C GLY A 36 11.83 -6.22 14.14
N LYS A 37 10.50 -6.10 14.00
CA LYS A 37 9.53 -6.96 14.70
C LYS A 37 9.24 -8.22 13.88
N PRO A 38 8.91 -9.35 14.52
CA PRO A 38 8.42 -10.53 13.82
C PRO A 38 7.24 -10.21 12.92
N LEU A 39 7.17 -10.85 11.76
CA LEU A 39 6.04 -10.70 10.87
C LEU A 39 4.78 -11.26 11.55
N PRO A 40 3.73 -10.45 11.72
CA PRO A 40 2.47 -10.98 12.17
C PRO A 40 1.96 -11.97 11.12
N LEU A 41 1.33 -13.06 11.58
CA LEU A 41 0.69 -14.09 10.74
C LEU A 41 1.63 -15.08 10.05
N ILE A 42 2.94 -15.11 10.35
CA ILE A 42 3.85 -16.09 9.73
C ILE A 42 3.49 -17.55 10.09
N ASP A 43 2.83 -17.74 11.23
CA ASP A 43 2.38 -19.04 11.74
C ASP A 43 0.87 -19.28 11.53
N GLU A 44 0.16 -18.38 10.83
CA GLU A 44 -1.26 -18.56 10.56
C GLU A 44 -1.52 -19.43 9.32
N PRO A 45 -2.62 -20.20 9.29
CA PRO A 45 -3.05 -20.89 8.08
C PRO A 45 -3.20 -19.91 6.91
N TYR A 46 -2.76 -20.32 5.72
CA TYR A 46 -2.86 -19.51 4.53
C TYR A 46 -4.33 -19.19 4.19
N ASP A 47 -4.69 -17.91 4.25
CA ASP A 47 -5.98 -17.37 3.81
C ASP A 47 -5.77 -16.54 2.53
N PRO A 48 -6.26 -16.93 1.35
CA PRO A 48 -6.18 -16.13 0.13
C PRO A 48 -6.74 -14.69 0.28
N GLY A 49 -7.67 -14.50 1.22
CA GLY A 49 -8.30 -13.21 1.54
C GLY A 49 -7.64 -12.44 2.68
N TRP A 50 -6.48 -12.87 3.19
CA TRP A 50 -5.84 -12.30 4.39
C TRP A 50 -5.69 -10.76 4.30
N TRP A 51 -5.30 -10.26 3.13
CA TRP A 51 -5.04 -8.84 2.93
C TRP A 51 -6.32 -8.01 2.91
N VAL A 52 -7.43 -8.55 2.36
CA VAL A 52 -8.74 -7.89 2.31
C VAL A 52 -9.29 -7.75 3.72
N ARG A 53 -9.33 -8.85 4.48
CA ARG A 53 -9.81 -8.85 5.87
C ARG A 53 -9.02 -7.86 6.73
N ARG A 54 -7.70 -7.82 6.57
CA ARG A 54 -6.82 -6.90 7.30
C ARG A 54 -7.00 -5.45 6.88
N LYS A 55 -7.28 -5.18 5.60
CA LYS A 55 -7.62 -3.84 5.13
C LYS A 55 -8.95 -3.38 5.73
N LEU A 56 -9.99 -4.20 5.65
CA LEU A 56 -11.30 -3.90 6.22
C LEU A 56 -11.20 -3.61 7.73
N LYS A 57 -10.45 -4.42 8.48
CA LYS A 57 -10.20 -4.19 9.91
C LYS A 57 -9.47 -2.88 10.19
N ARG A 58 -8.50 -2.48 9.36
CA ARG A 58 -7.73 -1.23 9.52
C ARG A 58 -8.57 0.01 9.21
N GLU A 59 -9.45 -0.09 8.22
CA GLU A 59 -10.30 1.02 7.76
C GLU A 59 -11.65 1.05 8.49
N GLU A 60 -11.86 0.19 9.50
CA GLU A 60 -13.14 0.03 10.23
C GLU A 60 -14.34 -0.24 9.30
N LEU A 61 -14.11 -0.92 8.18
CA LEU A 61 -15.13 -1.21 7.17
C LEU A 61 -15.81 -2.55 7.46
N ALA A 62 -17.15 -2.56 7.43
CA ALA A 62 -17.92 -3.79 7.52
C ALA A 62 -17.86 -4.56 6.18
N MET A 63 -17.52 -5.84 6.25
CA MET A 63 -17.59 -6.74 5.11
C MET A 63 -19.05 -7.13 4.85
N ARG A 64 -19.78 -6.36 4.03
CA ARG A 64 -21.10 -6.79 3.55
C ARG A 64 -20.92 -7.74 2.36
N LEU A 65 -20.68 -9.01 2.65
CA LEU A 65 -20.95 -10.09 1.71
C LEU A 65 -22.44 -10.45 1.86
N THR A 66 -23.32 -9.79 1.11
CA THR A 66 -24.64 -10.36 0.84
C THR A 66 -24.47 -11.32 -0.34
N PRO A 67 -24.68 -12.64 -0.15
CA PRO A 67 -24.83 -13.54 -1.28
C PRO A 67 -26.24 -13.34 -1.86
N ASP A 68 -26.31 -13.13 -3.17
CA ASP A 68 -27.50 -13.44 -3.97
C ASP A 68 -27.36 -14.87 -4.53
#